data_AF-A0A1I8ANF5-F1
#
_entry.id   AF-A0A1I8ANF5-F1
#
_cell.length_a   1.000
_cell.length_b   1.000
_cell.length_c   1.000
_cell.angle_alpha   90.00
_cell.angle_beta   90.00
_cell.angle_gamma   90.00
#
_symmetry.space_group_name_H-M   'P 1'
#
loop_
_entity.id
_entity.type
_entity.pdbx_description
1 polymer ?
#
loop_
_entity_poly.entity_id
_entity_poly.type
_entity_poly.pdbx_seq_one_letter_code
_entity_poly.pdbx_strand_id
1 'polypeptide(L)'
;KASGFVHAAKMYPAGATTNSDSGVTSVDKIFPVLEAMAEVGMPLLVHGEVTRPEIDVFDREKLFIDEHLRRVVERFPTLKVVFEHITTAEAVQFVNEAPANVGATITAQHLLYNRNHMLVGGIRPHFYCLPILKRNTHQAALDFTGIKLDHPLRMAVSEESALTDIFRGVRKALKANGCKRAILVGHNSSFDLGFLNAAVARHDMKRNPFHPFSSFDTATLAGLAYGQTVLARACQSADIDFDGREAHSARYDTEKTAELFC
;
A
#
# COMPACT_ATOMS: atom_id res chain seq x y z
N LYS A 1 5.34 15.72 17.16
CA LYS A 1 3.96 16.25 17.31
C LYS A 1 3.88 17.77 17.13
N ALA A 2 4.73 18.55 17.81
CA ALA A 2 4.74 20.03 17.68
C ALA A 2 4.97 20.54 16.25
N SER A 3 5.61 19.75 15.38
CA SER A 3 5.78 20.11 13.97
C SER A 3 4.45 20.24 13.21
N GLY A 4 3.38 19.56 13.60
CA GLY A 4 2.12 19.53 12.86
C GLY A 4 2.16 18.75 11.52
N PHE A 5 3.35 18.40 11.02
CA PHE A 5 3.53 17.72 9.72
C PHE A 5 3.74 16.20 9.83
N VAL A 6 4.28 15.70 10.94
CA VAL A 6 4.58 14.27 11.12
C VAL A 6 3.48 13.64 11.96
N HIS A 7 2.68 12.78 11.33
CA HIS A 7 1.49 12.20 11.94
C HIS A 7 1.69 10.79 12.47
N ALA A 8 2.65 10.02 11.94
CA ALA A 8 2.97 8.65 12.33
C ALA A 8 4.42 8.31 11.95
N ALA A 9 4.94 7.19 12.44
CA ALA A 9 6.21 6.62 11.98
C ALA A 9 5.98 5.21 11.45
N LYS A 10 6.49 4.92 10.24
CA LYS A 10 6.42 3.59 9.63
C LYS A 10 7.72 2.83 9.91
N MET A 11 7.58 1.63 10.46
CA MET A 11 8.67 0.72 10.76
C MET A 11 8.73 -0.40 9.72
N TYR A 12 9.92 -0.54 9.13
CA TYR A 12 10.28 -1.65 8.26
C TYR A 12 11.38 -2.47 8.93
N PRO A 13 11.22 -3.79 9.09
CA PRO A 13 12.32 -4.68 9.42
C PRO A 13 13.36 -4.65 8.29
N ALA A 14 14.65 -4.71 8.66
CA ALA A 14 15.72 -4.59 7.68
C ALA A 14 15.65 -5.71 6.62
N GLY A 15 15.52 -5.34 5.34
CA GLY A 15 15.44 -6.26 4.21
C GLY A 15 14.06 -6.93 4.00
N ALA A 16 13.00 -6.45 4.66
CA ALA A 16 11.66 -7.03 4.54
C ALA A 16 10.97 -6.73 3.22
N THR A 17 11.28 -5.60 2.59
CA THR A 17 10.64 -5.13 1.34
C THR A 17 11.56 -4.17 0.57
N THR A 18 11.09 -3.63 -0.55
CA THR A 18 11.80 -2.63 -1.36
C THR A 18 12.27 -1.45 -0.50
N ASN A 19 13.54 -1.03 -0.67
CA ASN A 19 14.16 0.09 0.06
C ASN A 19 14.20 -0.04 1.60
N SER A 20 14.16 -1.27 2.12
CA SER A 20 14.18 -1.52 3.58
C SER A 20 15.54 -1.92 4.15
N ASP A 21 16.64 -1.84 3.39
CA ASP A 21 17.97 -2.27 3.86
C ASP A 21 18.45 -1.50 5.10
N SER A 22 18.04 -0.23 5.24
CA SER A 22 18.30 0.61 6.43
C SER A 22 17.23 0.46 7.52
N GLY A 23 16.40 -0.58 7.44
CA GLY A 23 15.31 -0.83 8.37
C GLY A 23 15.77 -1.25 9.77
N VAL A 24 14.80 -1.53 10.63
CA VAL A 24 15.02 -1.93 12.01
C VAL A 24 15.60 -3.35 12.06
N THR A 25 16.82 -3.46 12.56
CA THR A 25 17.53 -4.75 12.73
C THR A 25 17.08 -5.50 13.99
N SER A 26 16.59 -4.78 15.00
CA SER A 26 16.07 -5.34 16.24
C SER A 26 15.08 -4.36 16.87
N VAL A 27 13.90 -4.85 17.22
CA VAL A 27 12.83 -4.03 17.80
C VAL A 27 13.24 -3.49 19.19
N ASP A 28 14.03 -4.25 19.95
CA ASP A 28 14.52 -3.81 21.27
C ASP A 28 15.36 -2.53 21.21
N LYS A 29 16.12 -2.34 20.12
CA LYS A 29 16.97 -1.16 19.94
C LYS A 29 16.18 0.13 19.76
N ILE A 30 14.91 0.03 19.35
CA ILE A 30 14.05 1.20 19.13
C ILE A 30 13.06 1.43 20.28
N PHE A 31 13.12 0.65 21.37
CA PHE A 31 12.24 0.83 22.52
C PHE A 31 12.20 2.26 23.07
N PRO A 32 13.31 3.00 23.19
CA PRO A 32 13.25 4.42 23.61
C PRO A 32 12.43 5.29 22.65
N VAL A 33 12.44 4.98 21.34
CA VAL A 33 11.64 5.69 20.34
C VAL A 33 10.17 5.32 20.50
N LEU A 34 9.86 4.05 20.73
CA LEU A 34 8.48 3.58 20.94
C LEU A 34 7.86 4.18 22.20
N GLU A 35 8.65 4.31 23.27
CA GLU A 35 8.25 5.00 24.51
C GLU A 35 7.89 6.47 24.23
N ALA A 36 8.79 7.21 23.56
CA ALA A 36 8.52 8.60 23.20
C ALA A 36 7.30 8.75 22.27
N MET A 37 7.10 7.82 21.33
CA MET A 37 5.92 7.78 20.47
C MET A 37 4.63 7.56 21.28
N ALA A 38 4.66 6.68 22.27
CA ALA A 38 3.54 6.43 23.17
C ALA A 38 3.20 7.68 24.00
N GLU A 39 4.20 8.36 24.57
CA GLU A 39 4.02 9.59 25.35
C GLU A 39 3.35 10.70 24.55
N VAL A 40 3.75 10.89 23.29
CA VAL A 40 3.16 11.93 22.42
C VAL A 40 1.90 11.44 21.69
N GLY A 41 1.55 10.16 21.80
CA GLY A 41 0.42 9.53 21.12
C GLY A 41 0.57 9.46 19.60
N MET A 42 1.81 9.32 19.09
CA MET A 42 2.11 9.12 17.68
C MET A 42 1.93 7.64 17.29
N PRO A 43 1.16 7.32 16.24
CA PRO A 43 1.01 5.95 15.76
C PRO A 43 2.29 5.35 15.19
N LEU A 44 2.53 4.09 15.51
CA LEU A 44 3.49 3.20 14.87
C LEU A 44 2.78 2.39 13.78
N LEU A 45 3.22 2.55 12.53
CA LEU A 45 2.76 1.74 11.40
C LEU A 45 3.79 0.62 11.19
N VAL A 46 3.37 -0.63 11.07
CA VAL A 46 4.29 -1.78 11.10
C VAL A 46 4.18 -2.62 9.84
N HIS A 47 5.29 -2.77 9.10
CA HIS A 47 5.45 -3.88 8.16
C HIS A 47 5.89 -5.12 8.95
N GLY A 48 4.96 -6.00 9.28
CA GLY A 48 5.24 -7.10 10.20
C GLY A 48 5.69 -8.39 9.53
N GLU A 49 6.94 -8.47 9.06
CA GLU A 49 7.57 -9.71 8.58
C GLU A 49 8.98 -9.86 9.15
N VAL A 50 9.32 -11.06 9.61
CA VAL A 50 10.74 -11.39 9.86
C VAL A 50 11.47 -11.60 8.54
N THR A 51 12.77 -11.31 8.49
CA THR A 51 13.53 -11.28 7.23
C THR A 51 14.55 -12.40 7.10
N ARG A 52 14.61 -13.29 8.09
CA ARG A 52 15.60 -14.38 8.15
C ARG A 52 15.44 -15.34 6.97
N PRO A 53 16.53 -15.72 6.28
CA PRO A 53 16.49 -16.48 5.03
C PRO A 53 15.98 -17.92 5.21
N GLU A 54 16.14 -18.51 6.37
CA GLU A 54 15.68 -19.86 6.71
C GLU A 54 14.16 -19.97 6.93
N ILE A 55 13.46 -18.82 6.97
CA ILE A 55 12.01 -18.76 7.18
C ILE A 55 11.30 -18.58 5.85
N ASP A 56 10.38 -19.50 5.56
CA ASP A 56 9.52 -19.43 4.39
C ASP A 56 8.73 -18.13 4.39
N VAL A 57 8.70 -17.45 3.25
CA VAL A 57 7.97 -16.20 3.04
C VAL A 57 6.49 -16.29 3.40
N PHE A 58 5.88 -17.48 3.37
CA PHE A 58 4.50 -17.70 3.81
C PHE A 58 4.32 -17.63 5.34
N ASP A 59 5.36 -17.82 6.14
CA ASP A 59 5.28 -17.91 7.61
C ASP A 59 5.84 -16.66 8.34
N ARG A 60 6.50 -15.74 7.60
CA ARG A 60 7.19 -14.57 8.16
C ARG A 60 6.30 -13.63 8.97
N GLU A 61 5.05 -13.43 8.55
CA GLU A 61 4.11 -12.54 9.22
C GLU A 61 3.70 -13.09 10.60
N LYS A 62 3.39 -14.39 10.66
CA LYS A 62 3.04 -15.06 11.90
C LYS A 62 4.18 -14.99 12.92
N LEU A 63 5.41 -15.31 12.49
CA LEU A 63 6.57 -15.26 13.38
C LEU A 63 6.88 -13.85 13.87
N PHE A 64 6.64 -12.83 13.05
CA PHE A 64 6.77 -11.44 13.49
C PHE A 64 5.78 -11.10 14.63
N ILE A 65 4.55 -11.59 14.55
CA ILE A 65 3.56 -11.43 15.63
C ILE A 65 4.07 -12.06 16.92
N ASP A 66 4.49 -13.32 16.82
CA ASP A 66 4.89 -14.15 17.96
C ASP A 66 6.16 -13.62 18.65
N GLU A 67 7.15 -13.19 17.88
CA GLU A 67 8.47 -12.78 18.40
C GLU A 67 8.57 -11.30 18.77
N HIS A 68 7.77 -10.45 18.13
CA HIS A 68 7.95 -9.00 18.20
C HIS A 68 6.67 -8.27 18.57
N LEU A 69 5.60 -8.41 17.79
CA LEU A 69 4.47 -7.49 17.90
C LEU A 69 3.70 -7.64 19.21
N ARG A 70 3.48 -8.87 19.69
CA ARG A 70 2.85 -9.12 21.01
C ARG A 70 3.62 -8.44 22.14
N ARG A 71 4.94 -8.65 22.18
CA ARG A 71 5.83 -8.03 23.17
C ARG A 71 5.83 -6.50 23.12
N VAL A 72 5.76 -5.90 21.92
CA VAL A 72 5.69 -4.43 21.78
C VAL A 72 4.38 -3.90 22.38
N VAL A 73 3.25 -4.52 22.04
CA VAL A 73 1.93 -4.09 22.52
C VAL A 73 1.81 -4.28 24.04
N GLU A 74 2.34 -5.38 24.58
CA GLU A 74 2.36 -5.64 26.03
C GLU A 74 3.23 -4.63 26.79
N ARG A 75 4.41 -4.29 26.25
CA ARG A 75 5.36 -3.39 26.90
C ARG A 75 4.94 -1.91 26.83
N PHE A 76 4.27 -1.51 25.74
CA PHE A 76 3.84 -0.13 25.51
C PHE A 76 2.32 -0.07 25.36
N PRO A 77 1.54 -0.28 26.44
CA PRO A 77 0.09 -0.45 26.38
C PRO A 77 -0.67 0.78 25.87
N THR A 78 -0.04 1.96 25.88
CA THR A 78 -0.62 3.22 25.36
C THR A 78 -0.18 3.56 23.92
N LEU A 79 0.79 2.83 23.36
CA LEU A 79 1.27 3.07 22.00
C LEU A 79 0.18 2.71 20.99
N LYS A 80 -0.14 3.61 20.06
CA LYS A 80 -1.06 3.30 18.97
C LYS A 80 -0.31 2.53 17.89
N VAL A 81 -0.81 1.36 17.51
CA VAL A 81 -0.17 0.48 16.52
C VAL A 81 -1.11 0.20 15.36
N VAL A 82 -0.61 0.33 14.14
CA VAL A 82 -1.30 -0.12 12.93
C VAL A 82 -0.45 -1.22 12.30
N PHE A 83 -0.97 -2.45 12.32
CA PHE A 83 -0.36 -3.57 11.62
C PHE A 83 -0.74 -3.46 10.13
N GLU A 84 0.20 -2.99 9.32
CA GLU A 84 -0.08 -2.68 7.92
C GLU A 84 -0.26 -3.96 7.10
N HIS A 85 -1.17 -3.88 6.13
CA HIS A 85 -1.38 -4.84 5.04
C HIS A 85 -1.27 -6.31 5.49
N ILE A 86 -2.04 -6.68 6.51
CA ILE A 86 -2.04 -8.04 7.07
C ILE A 86 -2.50 -9.06 6.03
N THR A 87 -1.93 -10.26 6.09
CA THR A 87 -2.12 -11.29 5.06
C THR A 87 -2.55 -12.65 5.61
N THR A 88 -2.49 -12.83 6.93
CA THR A 88 -2.73 -14.11 7.63
C THR A 88 -3.96 -14.07 8.54
N ALA A 89 -4.67 -15.20 8.65
CA ALA A 89 -5.68 -15.43 9.68
C ALA A 89 -5.16 -15.22 11.11
N GLU A 90 -3.88 -15.48 11.34
CA GLU A 90 -3.19 -15.25 12.61
C GLU A 90 -3.06 -13.76 12.93
N ALA A 91 -2.75 -12.93 11.93
CA ALA A 91 -2.76 -11.47 12.09
C ALA A 91 -4.17 -10.93 12.36
N VAL A 92 -5.18 -11.46 11.66
CA VAL A 92 -6.59 -11.17 11.94
C VAL A 92 -6.95 -11.47 13.39
N GLN A 93 -6.60 -12.67 13.86
CA GLN A 93 -6.86 -13.09 15.22
C GLN A 93 -6.14 -12.19 16.23
N PHE A 94 -4.86 -11.92 16.01
CA PHE A 94 -4.06 -11.04 16.86
C PHE A 94 -4.71 -9.66 17.01
N VAL A 95 -5.14 -9.04 15.91
CA VAL A 95 -5.76 -7.70 15.95
C VAL A 95 -7.12 -7.73 16.66
N ASN A 96 -7.92 -8.78 16.48
CA ASN A 96 -9.21 -8.94 17.17
C ASN A 96 -9.07 -9.15 18.69
N GLU A 97 -7.99 -9.81 19.12
CA GLU A 97 -7.69 -10.04 20.54
C GLU A 97 -6.93 -8.87 21.19
N ALA A 98 -6.38 -7.96 20.38
CA ALA A 98 -5.55 -6.87 20.87
C ALA A 98 -6.39 -5.74 21.52
N PRO A 99 -5.76 -4.92 22.38
CA PRO A 99 -6.40 -3.72 22.93
C PRO A 99 -6.83 -2.70 21.85
N ALA A 100 -7.75 -1.80 22.19
CA ALA A 100 -8.39 -0.86 21.25
C ALA A 100 -7.44 0.12 20.53
N ASN A 101 -6.19 0.25 20.99
CA ASN A 101 -5.13 1.05 20.36
C ASN A 101 -4.32 0.27 19.30
N VAL A 102 -4.68 -0.97 19.01
CA VAL A 102 -4.11 -1.77 17.93
C VAL A 102 -5.14 -1.93 16.82
N GLY A 103 -4.77 -1.56 15.60
CA GLY A 103 -5.58 -1.77 14.40
C GLY A 103 -4.75 -2.41 13.29
N ALA A 104 -5.39 -2.68 12.15
CA ALA A 104 -4.70 -3.17 10.97
C ALA A 104 -5.27 -2.57 9.68
N THR A 105 -4.46 -2.59 8.63
CA THR A 105 -4.92 -2.30 7.26
C THR A 105 -4.88 -3.58 6.42
N ILE A 106 -5.74 -3.63 5.40
CA ILE A 106 -5.80 -4.73 4.43
C ILE A 106 -5.84 -4.09 3.05
N THR A 107 -5.00 -4.56 2.13
CA THR A 107 -4.99 -4.05 0.75
C THR A 107 -6.06 -4.73 -0.10
N ALA A 108 -6.53 -4.08 -1.16
CA ALA A 108 -7.43 -4.70 -2.13
C ALA A 108 -6.87 -5.99 -2.74
N GLN A 109 -5.57 -6.04 -3.03
CA GLN A 109 -4.92 -7.21 -3.62
C GLN A 109 -5.04 -8.46 -2.72
N HIS A 110 -4.84 -8.29 -1.41
CA HIS A 110 -4.94 -9.37 -0.41
C HIS A 110 -6.38 -9.84 -0.15
N LEU A 111 -7.39 -9.03 -0.46
CA LEU A 111 -8.80 -9.45 -0.44
C LEU A 111 -9.19 -10.18 -1.72
N LEU A 112 -8.66 -9.77 -2.86
CA LEU A 112 -9.08 -10.31 -4.17
C LEU A 112 -8.31 -11.57 -4.56
N TYR A 113 -7.07 -11.72 -4.11
CA TYR A 113 -6.18 -12.78 -4.58
C TYR A 113 -5.53 -13.57 -3.43
N ASN A 114 -5.06 -14.76 -3.78
CA ASN A 114 -4.29 -15.65 -2.92
C ASN A 114 -3.18 -16.32 -3.74
N ARG A 115 -2.30 -17.09 -3.10
CA ARG A 115 -1.13 -17.68 -3.76
C ARG A 115 -1.46 -18.55 -4.98
N ASN A 116 -2.66 -19.12 -5.08
CA ASN A 116 -3.04 -19.89 -6.27
C ASN A 116 -3.15 -18.98 -7.50
N HIS A 117 -3.65 -17.75 -7.34
CA HIS A 117 -3.69 -16.76 -8.41
C HIS A 117 -2.29 -16.39 -8.91
N MET A 118 -1.29 -16.44 -8.03
CA MET A 118 0.11 -16.11 -8.32
C MET A 118 0.91 -17.29 -8.91
N LEU A 119 0.59 -18.54 -8.54
CA LEU A 119 1.45 -19.70 -8.79
C LEU A 119 0.83 -20.81 -9.68
N VAL A 120 -0.50 -20.90 -9.80
CA VAL A 120 -1.14 -21.98 -10.57
C VAL A 120 -1.07 -21.69 -12.06
N GLY A 121 -0.60 -22.69 -12.83
CA GLY A 121 -0.44 -22.59 -14.28
C GLY A 121 0.78 -21.78 -14.72
N GLY A 122 1.69 -21.47 -13.79
CA GLY A 122 2.89 -20.67 -14.03
C GLY A 122 3.01 -19.52 -13.02
N ILE A 123 4.23 -18.98 -12.90
CA ILE A 123 4.48 -17.81 -12.05
C ILE A 123 3.87 -16.57 -12.72
N ARG A 124 3.08 -15.81 -11.97
CA ARG A 124 2.50 -14.53 -12.39
C ARG A 124 3.10 -13.38 -11.57
N PRO A 125 4.22 -12.78 -12.02
CA PRO A 125 4.97 -11.80 -11.22
C PRO A 125 4.20 -10.53 -10.84
N HIS A 126 3.18 -10.15 -11.63
CA HIS A 126 2.34 -8.98 -11.33
C HIS A 126 1.51 -9.13 -10.04
N PHE A 127 1.39 -10.34 -9.49
CA PHE A 127 0.76 -10.58 -8.19
C PHE A 127 1.76 -10.63 -7.03
N TYR A 128 3.07 -10.50 -7.30
CA TYR A 128 4.08 -10.52 -6.25
C TYR A 128 4.08 -9.21 -5.46
N CYS A 129 3.89 -9.33 -4.16
CA CYS A 129 3.91 -8.25 -3.19
C CYS A 129 4.50 -8.77 -1.87
N LEU A 130 4.80 -7.86 -0.93
CA LEU A 130 5.22 -8.20 0.42
C LEU A 130 4.33 -7.48 1.44
N PRO A 131 3.77 -8.18 2.45
CA PRO A 131 3.83 -9.63 2.64
C PRO A 131 3.17 -10.39 1.48
N ILE A 132 3.68 -11.57 1.14
CA ILE A 132 3.22 -12.30 -0.06
C ILE A 132 1.79 -12.84 0.10
N LEU A 133 1.04 -12.91 -1.01
CA LEU A 133 -0.25 -13.60 -1.08
C LEU A 133 -0.16 -15.00 -0.45
N LYS A 134 -1.03 -15.29 0.53
CA LYS A 134 -1.00 -16.55 1.31
C LYS A 134 -2.01 -17.58 0.79
N ARG A 135 -2.26 -18.66 1.55
CA ARG A 135 -3.31 -19.66 1.26
C ARG A 135 -4.71 -19.03 1.27
N ASN A 136 -5.64 -19.66 0.53
CA ASN A 136 -7.05 -19.24 0.47
C ASN A 136 -7.72 -19.15 1.85
N THR A 137 -7.30 -19.97 2.82
CA THR A 137 -7.80 -19.90 4.20
C THR A 137 -7.47 -18.58 4.89
N HIS A 138 -6.30 -17.99 4.62
CA HIS A 138 -5.97 -16.67 5.16
C HIS A 138 -6.73 -15.57 4.43
N GLN A 139 -6.88 -15.65 3.10
CA GLN A 139 -7.73 -14.72 2.34
C GLN A 139 -9.16 -14.70 2.89
N ALA A 140 -9.77 -15.87 3.09
CA ALA A 140 -11.12 -15.97 3.66
C ALA A 140 -11.21 -15.35 5.06
N ALA A 141 -10.14 -15.45 5.88
CA ALA A 141 -10.11 -14.79 7.19
C ALA A 141 -10.06 -13.26 7.04
N LEU A 142 -9.29 -12.73 6.08
CA LEU A 142 -9.27 -11.30 5.77
C LEU A 142 -10.65 -10.81 5.30
N ASP A 143 -11.31 -11.56 4.42
CA ASP A 143 -12.66 -11.23 3.93
C ASP A 143 -13.69 -11.22 5.07
N PHE A 144 -13.58 -12.18 5.99
CA PHE A 144 -14.47 -12.30 7.15
C PHE A 144 -14.24 -11.19 8.18
N THR A 145 -13.07 -10.55 8.23
CA THR A 145 -12.82 -9.44 9.18
C THR A 145 -13.73 -8.24 9.00
N GLY A 146 -14.42 -8.14 7.86
CA GLY A 146 -15.42 -7.11 7.63
C GLY A 146 -14.84 -5.71 7.81
N ILE A 147 -13.84 -5.37 6.97
CA ILE A 147 -13.16 -4.06 6.94
C ILE A 147 -14.13 -2.95 7.38
N LYS A 148 -13.82 -2.31 8.50
CA LYS A 148 -14.54 -1.11 8.97
C LYS A 148 -14.19 0.05 8.05
N LEU A 149 -14.81 0.08 6.87
CA LEU A 149 -14.67 1.12 5.87
C LEU A 149 -15.06 2.51 6.42
N ASP A 150 -15.81 2.52 7.52
CA ASP A 150 -16.31 3.65 8.29
C ASP A 150 -15.41 4.07 9.47
N HIS A 151 -14.21 3.49 9.62
CA HIS A 151 -13.30 3.86 10.71
C HIS A 151 -13.02 5.38 10.68
N PRO A 152 -13.25 6.13 11.78
CA PRO A 152 -13.27 7.59 11.78
C PRO A 152 -11.93 8.23 11.38
N LEU A 153 -10.82 7.53 11.56
CA LEU A 153 -9.48 8.00 11.13
C LEU A 153 -9.22 7.84 9.62
N ARG A 154 -10.08 7.13 8.89
CA ARG A 154 -9.91 6.93 7.44
C ARG A 154 -10.32 8.17 6.63
N MET A 155 -11.17 9.03 7.19
CA MET A 155 -11.79 10.17 6.49
C MET A 155 -12.26 9.80 5.07
N ALA A 156 -12.81 8.59 4.92
CA ALA A 156 -13.17 8.06 3.62
C ALA A 156 -14.35 8.85 3.05
N VAL A 157 -14.26 9.16 1.76
CA VAL A 157 -15.41 9.61 0.97
C VAL A 157 -15.95 8.44 0.16
N SER A 158 -17.21 8.54 -0.28
CA SER A 158 -17.77 7.55 -1.20
C SER A 158 -16.99 7.55 -2.52
N GLU A 159 -16.89 6.39 -3.17
CA GLU A 159 -16.28 6.26 -4.50
C GLU A 159 -16.93 7.22 -5.50
N GLU A 160 -18.26 7.34 -5.47
CA GLU A 160 -19.03 8.24 -6.32
C GLU A 160 -18.60 9.70 -6.13
N SER A 161 -18.44 10.17 -4.88
CA SER A 161 -18.01 11.53 -4.60
C SER A 161 -16.58 11.77 -5.09
N ALA A 162 -15.65 10.86 -4.78
CA ALA A 162 -14.25 10.98 -5.19
C ALA A 162 -14.12 11.04 -6.72
N LEU A 163 -14.75 10.10 -7.43
CA LEU A 163 -14.70 10.04 -8.89
C LEU A 163 -15.42 11.21 -9.55
N THR A 164 -16.52 11.70 -8.95
CA THR A 164 -17.22 12.88 -9.47
C THR A 164 -16.33 14.12 -9.44
N ASP A 165 -15.59 14.31 -8.35
CA ASP A 165 -14.67 15.44 -8.21
C ASP A 165 -13.47 15.32 -9.16
N ILE A 166 -12.86 14.13 -9.26
CA ILE A 166 -11.79 13.85 -10.23
C ILE A 166 -12.28 14.12 -11.65
N PHE A 167 -13.43 13.58 -12.05
CA PHE A 167 -13.97 13.75 -13.39
C PHE A 167 -14.33 15.20 -13.69
N ARG A 168 -14.79 15.97 -12.69
CA ARG A 168 -15.02 17.41 -12.84
C ARG A 168 -13.72 18.13 -13.18
N GLY A 169 -12.65 17.87 -12.43
CA GLY A 169 -11.32 18.43 -12.68
C GLY A 169 -10.79 18.08 -14.07
N VAL A 170 -10.81 16.79 -14.43
CA VAL A 170 -10.35 16.30 -15.74
C VAL A 170 -11.16 16.93 -16.89
N ARG A 171 -12.49 16.96 -16.81
CA ARG A 171 -13.32 17.59 -17.86
C ARG A 171 -13.04 19.08 -18.01
N LYS A 172 -12.77 19.79 -16.92
CA LYS A 172 -12.36 21.21 -16.95
C LYS A 172 -11.03 21.37 -17.70
N ALA A 173 -10.04 20.54 -17.40
CA ALA A 173 -8.74 20.55 -18.07
C ALA A 173 -8.85 20.20 -19.56
N LEU A 174 -9.66 19.20 -19.92
CA LEU A 174 -9.93 18.83 -21.31
C LEU A 174 -10.52 20.00 -22.09
N LYS A 175 -11.54 20.66 -21.55
CA LYS A 175 -12.17 21.84 -22.18
C LYS A 175 -11.17 22.98 -22.37
N ALA A 176 -10.36 23.27 -21.35
CA ALA A 176 -9.38 24.35 -21.40
C ALA A 176 -8.29 24.13 -22.47
N ASN A 177 -7.95 22.87 -22.77
CA ASN A 177 -6.92 22.51 -23.74
C ASN A 177 -7.46 22.04 -25.11
N GLY A 178 -8.78 22.13 -25.34
CA GLY A 178 -9.40 21.67 -26.60
C GLY A 178 -9.35 20.15 -26.83
N CYS A 179 -9.11 19.36 -25.79
CA CYS A 179 -9.03 17.90 -25.86
C CYS A 179 -10.41 17.25 -25.71
N LYS A 180 -10.63 16.12 -26.39
CA LYS A 180 -11.92 15.40 -26.37
C LYS A 180 -12.05 14.36 -25.25
N ARG A 181 -10.94 13.70 -24.88
CA ARG A 181 -10.91 12.60 -23.91
C ARG A 181 -9.57 12.57 -23.19
N ALA A 182 -9.55 12.07 -21.95
CA ALA A 182 -8.33 11.84 -21.19
C ALA A 182 -7.81 10.41 -21.42
N ILE A 183 -6.49 10.24 -21.40
CA ILE A 183 -5.83 8.93 -21.36
C ILE A 183 -5.14 8.84 -20.01
N LEU A 184 -5.37 7.73 -19.29
CA LEU A 184 -4.72 7.52 -17.99
C LEU A 184 -3.23 7.27 -18.21
N VAL A 185 -2.40 8.00 -17.47
CA VAL A 185 -0.96 7.74 -17.35
C VAL A 185 -0.75 7.08 -15.99
N GLY A 186 -0.02 5.97 -15.95
CA GLY A 186 0.26 5.22 -14.72
C GLY A 186 1.47 4.34 -14.88
N HIS A 187 1.98 3.79 -13.79
CA HIS A 187 3.08 2.81 -13.81
C HIS A 187 2.50 1.41 -13.63
N ASN A 188 2.55 0.56 -14.66
CA ASN A 188 1.66 -0.61 -14.82
C ASN A 188 0.18 -0.20 -14.94
N SER A 189 -0.09 0.80 -15.77
CA SER A 189 -1.37 1.53 -15.88
C SER A 189 -2.62 0.69 -16.12
N SER A 190 -2.49 -0.56 -16.57
CA SER A 190 -3.62 -1.48 -16.74
C SER A 190 -4.30 -1.81 -15.41
N PHE A 191 -3.55 -1.83 -14.31
CA PHE A 191 -4.06 -2.06 -12.97
C PHE A 191 -4.97 -0.90 -12.53
N ASP A 192 -4.45 0.33 -12.54
CA ASP A 192 -5.19 1.54 -12.13
C ASP A 192 -6.42 1.78 -13.00
N LEU A 193 -6.28 1.61 -14.32
CA LEU A 193 -7.39 1.74 -15.25
C LEU A 193 -8.47 0.68 -14.98
N GLY A 194 -8.07 -0.55 -14.63
CA GLY A 194 -8.99 -1.62 -14.23
C GLY A 194 -9.82 -1.24 -13.01
N PHE A 195 -9.19 -0.72 -11.95
CA PHE A 195 -9.89 -0.25 -10.76
C PHE A 195 -10.82 0.93 -11.04
N LEU A 196 -10.36 1.90 -11.82
CA LEU A 196 -11.17 3.06 -12.23
C LEU A 196 -12.42 2.60 -12.99
N ASN A 197 -12.26 1.71 -13.96
CA ASN A 197 -13.38 1.19 -14.75
C ASN A 197 -14.36 0.38 -13.91
N ALA A 198 -13.86 -0.45 -12.98
CA ALA A 198 -14.70 -1.21 -12.07
C ALA A 198 -15.53 -0.29 -11.17
N ALA A 199 -14.93 0.78 -10.65
CA ALA A 199 -15.64 1.77 -9.83
C ALA A 199 -16.69 2.55 -10.65
N VAL A 200 -16.34 2.96 -11.88
CA VAL A 200 -17.30 3.58 -12.81
C VAL A 200 -18.50 2.69 -13.08
N ALA A 201 -18.27 1.38 -13.29
CA ALA A 201 -19.34 0.41 -13.54
C ALA A 201 -20.23 0.20 -12.29
N ARG A 202 -19.64 0.12 -11.09
CA ARG A 202 -20.39 -0.02 -9.83
C ARG A 202 -21.38 1.12 -9.58
N HIS A 203 -21.04 2.33 -10.01
CA HIS A 203 -21.83 3.55 -9.76
C HIS A 203 -22.54 4.12 -10.99
N ASP A 204 -22.68 3.33 -12.08
CA ASP A 204 -23.30 3.75 -13.35
C ASP A 204 -22.85 5.14 -13.84
N MET A 205 -21.54 5.43 -13.75
CA MET A 205 -21.03 6.78 -14.01
C MET A 205 -20.96 7.08 -15.52
N LYS A 206 -22.03 7.65 -16.06
CA LYS A 206 -22.21 7.87 -17.52
C LYS A 206 -21.20 8.82 -18.19
N ARG A 207 -20.61 9.74 -17.43
CA ARG A 207 -19.72 10.80 -17.96
C ARG A 207 -18.25 10.58 -17.63
N ASN A 208 -17.76 9.34 -17.74
CA ASN A 208 -16.34 9.04 -17.57
C ASN A 208 -15.50 9.74 -18.66
N PRO A 209 -14.60 10.69 -18.30
CA PRO A 209 -13.78 11.41 -19.26
C PRO A 209 -12.58 10.60 -19.78
N PHE A 210 -12.26 9.46 -19.17
CA PHE A 210 -11.11 8.64 -19.54
C PHE A 210 -11.43 7.74 -20.74
N HIS A 211 -10.38 7.36 -21.47
CA HIS A 211 -10.43 6.32 -22.48
C HIS A 211 -10.62 4.95 -21.80
N PRO A 212 -11.53 4.08 -22.28
CA PRO A 212 -11.94 2.91 -21.51
C PRO A 212 -10.92 1.78 -21.52
N PHE A 213 -10.01 1.74 -22.51
CA PHE A 213 -9.05 0.65 -22.67
C PHE A 213 -7.62 1.11 -23.01
N SER A 214 -7.41 2.41 -23.25
CA SER A 214 -6.08 2.93 -23.60
C SER A 214 -5.51 3.67 -22.41
N SER A 215 -4.24 3.42 -22.15
CA SER A 215 -3.44 4.12 -21.14
C SER A 215 -2.02 4.29 -21.66
N PHE A 216 -1.29 5.24 -21.09
CA PHE A 216 0.15 5.32 -21.25
C PHE A 216 0.81 4.69 -20.03
N ASP A 217 1.46 3.55 -20.28
CA ASP A 217 2.17 2.81 -19.25
C ASP A 217 3.62 3.30 -19.15
N THR A 218 3.93 3.99 -18.06
CA THR A 218 5.27 4.50 -17.81
C THR A 218 6.28 3.40 -17.51
N ALA A 219 5.87 2.18 -17.14
CA ALA A 219 6.80 1.06 -17.00
C ALA A 219 7.37 0.66 -18.37
N THR A 220 6.50 0.57 -19.38
CA THR A 220 6.90 0.32 -20.77
C THR A 220 7.71 1.50 -21.35
N LEU A 221 7.25 2.74 -21.15
CA LEU A 221 7.94 3.93 -21.67
C LEU A 221 9.33 4.12 -21.03
N ALA A 222 9.46 3.90 -19.73
CA ALA A 222 10.74 3.97 -19.04
C ALA A 222 11.67 2.80 -19.44
N GLY A 223 11.11 1.63 -19.73
CA GLY A 223 11.88 0.53 -20.29
C GLY A 223 12.53 0.91 -21.63
N LEU A 224 11.82 1.69 -22.47
CA LEU A 224 12.35 2.21 -23.72
C LEU A 224 13.36 3.36 -23.51
N ALA A 225 13.02 4.35 -22.68
CA ALA A 225 13.81 5.58 -22.53
C ALA A 225 15.04 5.42 -21.64
N TYR A 226 14.91 4.64 -20.55
CA TYR A 226 15.89 4.55 -19.48
C TYR A 226 16.38 3.12 -19.23
N GLY A 227 15.86 2.12 -19.94
CA GLY A 227 16.21 0.71 -19.72
C GLY A 227 15.74 0.17 -18.37
N GLN A 228 14.79 0.85 -17.70
CA GLN A 228 14.28 0.49 -16.38
C GLN A 228 12.76 0.41 -16.38
N THR A 229 12.22 -0.65 -15.78
CA THR A 229 10.76 -0.88 -15.67
C THR A 229 10.23 -0.70 -14.25
N VAL A 230 11.11 -0.44 -13.27
CA VAL A 230 10.74 -0.17 -11.88
C VAL A 230 10.76 1.33 -11.66
N LEU A 231 9.64 1.92 -11.22
CA LEU A 231 9.47 3.37 -11.05
C LEU A 231 10.66 4.04 -10.36
N ALA A 232 11.08 3.55 -9.20
CA ALA A 232 12.21 4.11 -8.46
C ALA A 232 13.52 4.11 -9.27
N ARG A 233 13.82 3.02 -9.99
CA ARG A 233 15.02 2.92 -10.83
C ARG A 233 14.92 3.78 -12.08
N ALA A 234 13.74 3.88 -12.65
CA ALA A 234 13.45 4.75 -13.77
C ALA A 234 13.64 6.22 -13.39
N CYS A 235 13.09 6.66 -12.25
CA CYS A 235 13.33 7.99 -11.69
C CYS A 235 14.82 8.25 -11.46
N GLN A 236 15.53 7.34 -10.81
CA GLN A 236 16.99 7.46 -10.62
C GLN A 236 17.76 7.59 -11.94
N SER A 237 17.37 6.81 -12.96
CA SER A 237 18.01 6.86 -14.29
C SER A 237 17.65 8.13 -15.07
N ALA A 238 16.55 8.78 -14.71
CA ALA A 238 16.09 10.05 -15.26
C ALA A 238 16.56 11.27 -14.43
N ASP A 239 17.44 11.06 -13.43
CA ASP A 239 17.90 12.09 -12.49
C ASP A 239 16.75 12.77 -11.70
N ILE A 240 15.69 12.00 -11.44
CA ILE A 240 14.54 12.40 -10.63
C ILE A 240 14.71 11.85 -9.21
N ASP A 241 14.72 12.74 -8.22
CA ASP A 241 14.78 12.37 -6.81
C ASP A 241 13.63 11.43 -6.43
N PHE A 242 13.95 10.33 -5.75
CA PHE A 242 12.97 9.33 -5.32
C PHE A 242 13.23 8.92 -3.87
N ASP A 243 12.29 9.23 -2.98
CA ASP A 243 12.29 8.83 -1.58
C ASP A 243 11.54 7.51 -1.42
N GLY A 244 12.28 6.44 -1.19
CA GLY A 244 11.73 5.11 -0.94
C GLY A 244 10.79 5.04 0.26
N ARG A 245 10.83 6.01 1.19
CA ARG A 245 9.95 6.07 2.36
C ARG A 245 8.54 6.54 2.01
N GLU A 246 8.37 7.27 0.92
CA GLU A 246 7.08 7.83 0.48
C GLU A 246 6.40 7.02 -0.64
N ALA A 247 7.11 6.05 -1.22
CA ALA A 247 6.70 5.19 -2.35
C ALA A 247 5.51 4.23 -2.10
N HIS A 248 4.75 4.46 -1.03
CA HIS A 248 3.52 3.74 -0.68
C HIS A 248 2.32 4.70 -0.56
N SER A 249 2.55 5.99 -0.79
CA SER A 249 1.51 7.00 -0.92
C SER A 249 1.12 7.09 -2.39
N ALA A 250 -0.14 6.76 -2.69
CA ALA A 250 -0.68 6.92 -4.04
C ALA A 250 -0.45 8.34 -4.60
N ARG A 251 -0.45 9.36 -3.72
CA ARG A 251 -0.11 10.73 -4.11
C ARG A 251 1.34 10.87 -4.56
N TYR A 252 2.29 10.37 -3.77
CA TYR A 252 3.72 10.46 -4.08
C TYR A 252 4.05 9.71 -5.37
N ASP A 253 3.52 8.49 -5.50
CA ASP A 253 3.69 7.68 -6.71
C ASP A 253 3.09 8.38 -7.93
N THR A 254 1.93 9.05 -7.79
CA THR A 254 1.32 9.84 -8.87
C THR A 254 2.19 11.02 -9.27
N GLU A 255 2.74 11.76 -8.30
CA GLU A 255 3.63 12.91 -8.55
C GLU A 255 4.90 12.46 -9.27
N LYS A 256 5.56 11.39 -8.80
CA LYS A 256 6.77 10.83 -9.43
C LYS A 256 6.51 10.20 -10.80
N THR A 257 5.39 9.53 -10.97
CA THR A 257 4.99 8.98 -12.28
C THR A 257 4.71 10.09 -13.29
N ALA A 258 4.08 11.19 -12.85
CA ALA A 258 3.83 12.34 -13.71
C ALA A 258 5.15 13.04 -14.09
N GLU A 259 6.05 13.25 -13.13
CA GLU A 259 7.39 13.80 -13.36
C GLU A 259 8.21 12.93 -14.33
N LEU A 260 8.21 11.60 -14.15
CA LEU A 260 8.91 10.67 -15.05
C LEU A 260 8.32 10.64 -16.47
N PHE A 261 7.00 10.87 -16.60
CA PHE A 261 6.34 10.90 -17.90
C PHE A 261 6.61 12.19 -18.69
N CYS A 262 6.84 13.30 -18.00
CA CYS A 262 7.12 14.60 -18.61
C CYS A 262 8.56 14.70 -19.12
#